data_AF-A0A0N1ARP2-F1
#
_entry.id   AF-A0A0N1ARP2-F1
#
_cell.length_a   1.000
_cell.length_b   1.000
_cell.length_c   1.000
_cell.angle_alpha   90.00
_cell.angle_beta   90.00
_cell.angle_gamma   90.00
#
_symmetry.space_group_name_H-M   'P 1'
#
loop_
_entity.id
_entity.type
_entity.pdbx_description
1 polymer ?
#
loop_
_entity_poly.entity_id
_entity_poly.type
_entity_poly.pdbx_seq_one_letter_code
_entity_poly.pdbx_strand_id
1 'polypeptide(L)'
;MKVLAMQGHYGRALELDLCAPCHLVWFDSIEGAHLAGPSLLALVGEMAEAQALPHTALKPTLGCMRCGGALRTVHNPSRFGSSLQLECAQRHGAWQSFGQFLQQKGLVRPMSSADRHRALQRDGALHCVNCGGGIHQNDTVCSWCGSVPAVVDVALLALALDPEGATRQHAVHRKRGEAGSLSCAACGAAQPADGGWACTSCGATLTAPGLAEAHRQVSALGPALAAHAQRPAAHVVQERLARQQPALDRQRSRAREMQAEADARRHGGPLPSQERQDPLADWLQGAAGELLSALARALRRWWQR
;
A
#
# COMPACT_ATOMS: atom_id res chain seq x y z
N MET A 1 -26.11 7.19 -6.91
CA MET A 1 -24.78 6.80 -6.41
C MET A 1 -24.96 5.63 -5.47
N LYS A 2 -24.10 4.62 -5.56
CA LYS A 2 -24.06 3.48 -4.65
C LYS A 2 -22.82 3.63 -3.76
N VAL A 3 -23.01 3.66 -2.45
CA VAL A 3 -21.91 3.62 -1.48
C VAL A 3 -21.51 2.16 -1.29
N LEU A 4 -20.21 1.88 -1.41
CA LEU A 4 -19.61 0.57 -1.25
C LEU A 4 -18.76 0.56 0.02
N ALA A 5 -19.23 -0.13 1.04
CA ALA A 5 -18.44 -0.38 2.25
C ALA A 5 -17.33 -1.39 1.94
N MET A 6 -16.09 -0.96 2.07
CA MET A 6 -14.90 -1.68 1.65
C MET A 6 -13.85 -1.70 2.77
N GLN A 7 -12.81 -2.51 2.58
CA GLN A 7 -11.67 -2.60 3.47
C GLN A 7 -10.40 -2.19 2.74
N GLY A 8 -9.61 -1.38 3.42
CA GLY A 8 -8.26 -1.05 3.06
C GLY A 8 -7.25 -2.02 3.68
N HIS A 9 -5.99 -1.79 3.34
CA HIS A 9 -4.87 -2.48 3.97
C HIS A 9 -4.98 -2.40 5.50
N TYR A 10 -4.65 -3.51 6.17
CA TYR A 10 -4.72 -3.66 7.62
C TYR A 10 -6.14 -3.55 8.22
N GLY A 11 -7.18 -3.83 7.43
CA GLY A 11 -8.57 -3.90 7.92
C GLY A 11 -9.22 -2.53 8.16
N ARG A 12 -8.62 -1.44 7.69
CA ARG A 12 -9.20 -0.10 7.79
C ARG A 12 -10.49 -0.03 6.97
N ALA A 13 -11.58 0.48 7.54
CA ALA A 13 -12.80 0.73 6.76
C ALA A 13 -12.57 1.84 5.71
N LEU A 14 -13.11 1.63 4.51
CA LEU A 14 -13.14 2.57 3.39
C LEU A 14 -14.56 2.63 2.82
N GLU A 15 -14.97 3.77 2.27
CA GLU A 15 -16.25 3.90 1.59
C GLU A 15 -16.02 4.43 0.18
N LEU A 16 -16.41 3.66 -0.84
CA LEU A 16 -16.29 4.11 -2.23
C LEU A 16 -17.64 4.49 -2.79
N ASP A 17 -17.65 5.51 -3.63
CA ASP A 17 -18.85 6.01 -4.27
C ASP A 17 -18.87 5.59 -5.75
N LEU A 18 -19.74 4.64 -6.11
CA LEU A 18 -19.85 4.11 -7.48
C LEU A 18 -21.08 4.67 -8.20
N CYS A 19 -20.88 5.27 -9.37
CA CYS A 19 -21.96 5.56 -10.31
C CYS A 19 -22.04 4.43 -11.34
N ALA A 20 -22.94 3.48 -11.14
CA ALA A 20 -23.12 2.35 -12.03
C ALA A 20 -23.47 2.75 -13.48
N PRO A 21 -24.47 3.62 -13.75
CA PRO A 21 -24.78 4.02 -15.12
C PRO A 21 -23.72 4.92 -15.75
N CYS A 22 -22.92 5.65 -14.95
CA CYS A 22 -21.84 6.51 -15.47
C CYS A 22 -20.54 5.74 -15.74
N HIS A 23 -20.40 4.53 -15.20
CA HIS A 23 -19.14 3.78 -15.12
C HIS A 23 -17.98 4.58 -14.49
N LEU A 24 -18.31 5.29 -13.41
CA LEU A 24 -17.37 6.10 -12.63
C LEU A 24 -17.30 5.61 -11.17
N VAL A 25 -16.12 5.75 -10.58
CA VAL A 25 -15.88 5.60 -9.14
C VAL A 25 -15.27 6.90 -8.63
N TRP A 26 -15.81 7.40 -7.52
CA TRP A 26 -15.22 8.47 -6.75
C TRP A 26 -14.39 7.87 -5.62
N PHE A 27 -13.15 8.33 -5.53
CA PHE A 27 -12.24 8.02 -4.45
C PHE A 27 -11.97 9.29 -3.66
N ASP A 28 -12.18 9.27 -2.35
CA ASP A 28 -11.61 10.32 -1.50
C ASP A 28 -10.07 10.18 -1.49
N SER A 29 -9.39 11.22 -1.01
CA SER A 29 -7.94 11.47 -1.19
C SER A 29 -6.96 10.30 -0.97
N ILE A 30 -7.33 9.26 -0.21
CA ILE A 30 -6.47 8.11 0.10
C ILE A 30 -7.09 6.75 -0.30
N GLU A 31 -8.37 6.68 -0.60
CA GLU A 31 -9.08 5.39 -0.62
C GLU A 31 -8.63 4.49 -1.76
N GLY A 32 -8.39 5.08 -2.93
CA GLY A 32 -7.91 4.35 -4.11
C GLY A 32 -6.55 3.70 -3.90
N ALA A 33 -5.67 4.30 -3.08
CA ALA A 33 -4.36 3.74 -2.77
C ALA A 33 -4.41 2.65 -1.70
N HIS A 34 -5.42 2.69 -0.82
CA HIS A 34 -5.49 1.84 0.36
C HIS A 34 -6.29 0.55 0.18
N LEU A 35 -7.01 0.35 -0.94
CA LEU A 35 -7.83 -0.84 -1.17
C LEU A 35 -7.08 -2.16 -0.93
N ALA A 36 -7.61 -3.00 -0.04
CA ALA A 36 -7.11 -4.36 0.16
C ALA A 36 -7.54 -5.29 -0.98
N GLY A 37 -6.83 -6.42 -1.11
CA GLY A 37 -7.12 -7.45 -2.10
C GLY A 37 -8.59 -7.85 -2.23
N PRO A 38 -9.25 -8.30 -1.14
CA PRO A 38 -10.66 -8.66 -1.18
C PRO A 38 -11.58 -7.53 -1.67
N SER A 39 -11.30 -6.28 -1.30
CA SER A 39 -12.09 -5.12 -1.72
C SER A 39 -11.80 -4.69 -3.15
N LEU A 40 -10.57 -4.87 -3.63
CA LEU A 40 -10.27 -4.72 -5.06
C LEU A 40 -11.02 -5.77 -5.89
N LEU A 41 -11.07 -7.03 -5.43
CA LEU A 41 -11.86 -8.08 -6.09
C LEU A 41 -13.34 -7.72 -6.13
N ALA A 42 -13.90 -7.30 -4.99
CA ALA A 42 -15.30 -6.89 -4.89
C ALA A 42 -15.61 -5.68 -5.80
N LEU A 43 -14.74 -4.67 -5.81
CA LEU A 43 -14.90 -3.50 -6.68
C LEU A 43 -14.88 -3.87 -8.16
N VAL A 44 -13.98 -4.76 -8.58
CA VAL A 44 -13.95 -5.26 -9.96
C VAL A 44 -15.23 -6.01 -10.32
N GLY A 45 -15.80 -6.77 -9.38
CA GLY A 45 -17.11 -7.40 -9.53
C GLY A 45 -18.24 -6.38 -9.71
N GLU A 46 -18.30 -5.37 -8.84
CA GLU A 46 -19.27 -4.27 -8.92
C GLU A 46 -19.18 -3.49 -10.24
N MET A 47 -17.96 -3.23 -10.71
CA MET A 47 -17.71 -2.60 -12.01
C MET A 47 -18.20 -3.49 -13.18
N ALA A 48 -17.97 -4.81 -13.10
CA ALA A 48 -18.42 -5.74 -14.13
C ALA A 48 -19.96 -5.84 -14.18
N GLU A 49 -20.63 -5.87 -13.02
CA GLU A 49 -22.09 -5.83 -12.94
C GLU A 49 -22.65 -4.52 -13.49
N ALA A 50 -22.01 -3.39 -13.17
CA ALA A 50 -22.40 -2.08 -13.69
C ALA A 50 -22.30 -1.99 -15.23
N GLN A 51 -21.41 -2.74 -15.87
CA GLN A 51 -21.30 -2.80 -17.34
C GLN A 51 -22.46 -3.53 -18.03
N ALA A 52 -23.29 -4.27 -17.28
CA ALA A 52 -24.53 -4.83 -17.81
C ALA A 52 -25.63 -3.75 -17.94
N LEU A 53 -25.44 -2.58 -17.34
CA LEU A 53 -26.36 -1.46 -17.42
C LEU A 53 -26.02 -0.56 -18.63
N PRO A 54 -27.03 0.07 -19.27
CA PRO A 54 -26.78 1.06 -20.31
C PRO A 54 -25.89 2.21 -19.83
N HIS A 55 -24.81 2.48 -20.59
CA HIS A 55 -23.91 3.58 -20.28
C HIS A 55 -24.61 4.93 -20.48
N THR A 56 -24.51 5.78 -19.47
CA THR A 56 -24.94 7.18 -19.53
C THR A 56 -23.73 8.07 -19.80
N ALA A 57 -23.76 8.76 -20.94
CA ALA A 57 -22.71 9.72 -21.29
C ALA A 57 -22.54 10.77 -20.18
N LEU A 58 -21.28 11.08 -19.87
CA LEU A 58 -20.96 12.02 -18.80
C LEU A 58 -21.43 13.43 -19.14
N LYS A 59 -22.01 14.12 -18.15
CA LYS A 59 -22.30 15.55 -18.28
C LYS A 59 -20.98 16.32 -18.35
N PRO A 60 -20.86 17.36 -19.20
CA PRO A 60 -19.65 18.19 -19.29
C PRO A 60 -19.24 18.87 -17.98
N THR A 61 -20.18 18.99 -17.03
CA THR A 61 -20.01 19.71 -15.76
C THR A 61 -20.09 18.79 -14.55
N LEU A 62 -19.31 17.69 -14.54
CA LEU A 62 -19.12 16.89 -13.33
C LEU A 62 -18.49 17.75 -12.23
N GLY A 63 -19.17 17.80 -11.08
CA GLY A 63 -18.70 18.46 -9.87
C GLY A 63 -18.14 17.48 -8.84
N CYS A 64 -17.40 18.01 -7.88
CA CYS A 64 -16.96 17.27 -6.70
C CYS A 64 -18.14 16.74 -5.89
N MET A 65 -18.09 15.47 -5.46
CA MET A 65 -19.15 14.88 -4.64
C MET A 65 -19.29 15.51 -3.25
N ARG A 66 -18.23 16.14 -2.74
CA ARG A 66 -18.23 16.74 -1.40
C ARG A 66 -18.62 18.21 -1.41
N CYS A 67 -18.10 19.01 -2.33
CA CYS A 67 -18.32 20.46 -2.35
C CYS A 67 -19.05 21.00 -3.59
N GLY A 68 -19.38 20.16 -4.57
CA GLY A 68 -20.00 20.58 -5.84
C GLY A 68 -19.09 21.39 -6.76
N GLY A 69 -17.88 21.76 -6.31
CA GLY A 69 -16.95 22.59 -7.08
C GLY A 69 -16.44 21.90 -8.35
N ALA A 70 -15.97 22.72 -9.29
CA ALA A 70 -15.39 22.26 -10.55
C ALA A 70 -14.20 21.32 -10.33
N LEU A 71 -14.06 20.37 -11.24
CA LEU A 71 -12.98 19.39 -11.25
C LEU A 71 -11.94 19.75 -12.29
N ARG A 72 -10.68 19.44 -11.98
CA ARG A 72 -9.57 19.56 -12.93
C ARG A 72 -9.18 18.20 -13.46
N THR A 73 -8.92 18.14 -14.76
CA THR A 73 -8.27 16.98 -15.36
C THR A 73 -6.81 16.94 -14.92
N VAL A 74 -6.43 15.87 -14.23
CA VAL A 74 -5.07 15.65 -13.73
C VAL A 74 -4.51 14.36 -14.32
N HIS A 75 -3.23 14.39 -14.65
CA HIS A 75 -2.46 13.25 -15.13
C HIS A 75 -1.49 12.82 -14.03
N ASN A 76 -1.84 11.75 -13.32
CA ASN A 76 -1.05 11.25 -12.21
C ASN A 76 -0.03 10.23 -12.72
N PRO A 77 1.29 10.48 -12.56
CA PRO A 77 2.31 9.51 -12.93
C PRO A 77 2.28 8.32 -11.96
N SER A 78 2.41 7.12 -12.51
CA SER A 78 2.56 5.89 -11.75
C SER A 78 3.69 5.05 -12.35
N ARG A 79 4.08 3.98 -11.65
CA ARG A 79 5.02 2.98 -12.21
C ARG A 79 4.51 2.31 -13.49
N PHE A 80 3.22 2.43 -13.78
CA PHE A 80 2.56 1.85 -14.96
C PHE A 80 2.28 2.88 -16.06
N GLY A 81 2.76 4.12 -15.89
CA GLY A 81 2.50 5.24 -16.80
C GLY A 81 1.55 6.28 -16.19
N SER A 82 1.12 7.22 -17.02
CA SER A 82 0.22 8.31 -16.62
C SER A 82 -1.23 7.85 -16.61
N SER A 83 -1.94 8.08 -15.50
CA SER A 83 -3.39 7.86 -15.38
C SER A 83 -4.15 9.19 -15.32
N LEU A 84 -5.25 9.30 -16.07
CA LEU A 84 -6.10 10.49 -16.07
C LEU A 84 -7.18 10.40 -14.98
N GLN A 85 -7.42 11.49 -14.25
CA GLN A 85 -8.46 11.59 -13.22
C GLN A 85 -9.08 13.00 -13.22
N LEU A 86 -10.30 13.14 -12.69
CA LEU A 86 -10.94 14.44 -12.46
C LEU A 86 -10.91 14.78 -10.97
N GLU A 87 -9.93 15.58 -10.55
CA GLU A 87 -9.68 15.89 -9.14
C GLU A 87 -10.39 17.16 -8.67
N CYS A 88 -10.84 17.14 -7.43
CA CYS A 88 -11.32 18.35 -6.76
C CYS A 88 -10.14 19.28 -6.42
N ALA A 89 -10.26 20.57 -6.74
CA ALA A 89 -9.27 21.58 -6.37
C ALA A 89 -9.04 21.67 -4.84
N GLN A 90 -10.07 21.34 -4.05
CA GLN A 90 -10.01 21.27 -2.58
C GLN A 90 -9.47 19.94 -2.03
N ARG A 91 -9.02 19.03 -2.91
CA ARG A 91 -8.47 17.71 -2.57
C ARG A 91 -9.41 16.79 -1.77
N HIS A 92 -10.71 16.94 -1.96
CA HIS A 92 -11.69 16.01 -1.39
C HIS A 92 -11.54 14.60 -1.96
N GLY A 93 -11.27 14.50 -3.27
CA GLY A 93 -11.18 13.25 -3.98
C GLY A 93 -11.12 13.45 -5.48
N ALA A 94 -11.29 12.36 -6.21
CA ALA A 94 -11.24 12.32 -7.67
C ALA A 94 -12.26 11.35 -8.26
N TRP A 95 -12.85 11.73 -9.39
CA TRP A 95 -13.52 10.76 -10.26
C TRP A 95 -12.52 10.03 -11.14
N GLN A 96 -12.76 8.74 -11.28
CA GLN A 96 -12.09 7.90 -12.26
C GLN A 96 -13.13 7.05 -12.98
N SER A 97 -12.98 6.92 -14.29
CA SER A 97 -13.68 5.88 -15.02
C SER A 97 -13.12 4.51 -14.68
N PHE A 98 -13.88 3.45 -14.97
CA PHE A 98 -13.44 2.09 -14.73
C PHE A 98 -12.10 1.79 -15.42
N GLY A 99 -11.94 2.21 -16.68
CA GLY A 99 -10.69 2.07 -17.42
C GLY A 99 -9.53 2.86 -16.79
N GLN A 100 -9.77 4.08 -16.32
CA GLN A 100 -8.75 4.92 -15.67
C GLN A 100 -8.24 4.31 -14.37
N PHE A 101 -9.16 3.79 -13.54
CA PHE A 101 -8.80 3.11 -12.30
C PHE A 101 -7.96 1.85 -12.56
N LEU A 102 -8.39 1.01 -13.51
CA LEU A 102 -7.63 -0.19 -13.89
C LEU A 102 -6.26 0.18 -14.47
N GLN A 103 -6.17 1.24 -15.27
CA GLN A 103 -4.91 1.73 -15.82
C GLN A 103 -3.97 2.24 -14.73
N GLN A 104 -4.48 3.00 -13.75
CA GLN A 104 -3.70 3.45 -12.59
C GLN A 104 -3.09 2.27 -11.83
N LYS A 105 -3.80 1.13 -11.78
CA LYS A 105 -3.34 -0.10 -11.14
C LYS A 105 -2.47 -1.00 -12.05
N GLY A 106 -2.24 -0.60 -13.30
CA GLY A 106 -1.49 -1.39 -14.28
C GLY A 106 -2.20 -2.67 -14.72
N LEU A 107 -3.53 -2.70 -14.61
CA LEU A 107 -4.35 -3.90 -14.84
C LEU A 107 -4.93 -3.98 -16.25
N VAL A 108 -4.70 -2.96 -17.08
CA VAL A 108 -5.13 -2.95 -18.48
C VAL A 108 -3.99 -2.50 -19.37
N ARG A 109 -4.02 -2.99 -20.60
CA ARG A 109 -3.18 -2.50 -21.70
C ARG A 109 -4.02 -2.33 -22.96
N PRO A 110 -3.62 -1.46 -23.91
CA PRO A 110 -4.27 -1.36 -25.20
C PRO A 110 -4.38 -2.73 -25.88
N MET A 111 -5.53 -2.96 -26.51
CA MET A 111 -5.84 -4.20 -27.20
C MET A 111 -5.12 -4.22 -28.56
N SER A 112 -4.24 -5.20 -28.77
CA SER A 112 -3.55 -5.39 -30.05
C SER A 112 -4.48 -5.95 -31.13
N SER A 113 -4.07 -5.91 -32.39
CA SER A 113 -4.79 -6.59 -33.49
C SER A 113 -4.95 -8.09 -33.23
N ALA A 114 -3.93 -8.74 -32.66
CA ALA A 114 -3.97 -10.16 -32.31
C ALA A 114 -4.99 -10.44 -31.19
N ASP A 115 -5.07 -9.59 -30.17
CA ASP A 115 -6.07 -9.71 -29.10
C ASP A 115 -7.49 -9.58 -29.67
N ARG A 116 -7.72 -8.63 -30.58
CA ARG A 116 -9.01 -8.41 -31.24
C ARG A 116 -9.43 -9.62 -32.06
N HIS A 117 -8.52 -10.14 -32.88
CA HIS A 117 -8.78 -11.32 -33.70
C HIS A 117 -9.13 -12.53 -32.81
N ARG A 118 -8.35 -12.78 -31.76
CA ARG A 118 -8.60 -13.88 -30.82
C ARG A 118 -9.94 -13.74 -30.09
N ALA A 119 -10.32 -12.54 -29.68
CA ALA A 119 -11.56 -12.32 -28.94
C ALA A 119 -12.78 -12.53 -29.86
N LEU A 120 -12.71 -12.04 -31.11
CA LEU A 120 -13.75 -12.28 -32.11
C LEU A 120 -13.89 -13.76 -32.48
N GLN A 121 -12.79 -14.50 -32.59
CA GLN A 121 -12.84 -15.95 -32.87
C GLN A 121 -13.46 -16.74 -31.72
N ARG A 122 -13.26 -16.31 -30.47
CA ARG A 122 -13.75 -17.03 -29.28
C ARG A 122 -15.20 -16.68 -28.94
N ASP A 123 -15.53 -15.39 -28.91
CA ASP A 123 -16.80 -14.89 -28.36
C ASP A 123 -17.69 -14.21 -29.41
N GLY A 124 -17.20 -13.98 -30.62
CA GLY A 124 -17.94 -13.32 -31.71
C GLY A 124 -18.15 -11.81 -31.52
N ALA A 125 -17.75 -11.23 -30.38
CA ALA A 125 -17.96 -9.84 -30.06
C ALA A 125 -16.76 -9.24 -29.30
N LEU A 126 -16.63 -7.91 -29.38
CA LEU A 126 -15.68 -7.14 -28.60
C LEU A 126 -16.44 -6.12 -27.75
N HIS A 127 -15.97 -5.92 -26.53
CA HIS A 127 -16.56 -4.99 -25.57
C HIS A 127 -15.52 -4.01 -25.03
N CYS A 128 -15.93 -2.78 -24.79
CA CYS A 128 -15.09 -1.78 -24.16
C CYS A 128 -14.93 -2.08 -22.66
N VAL A 129 -13.69 -2.27 -22.18
CA VAL A 129 -13.39 -2.49 -20.75
C VAL A 129 -13.80 -1.31 -19.85
N ASN A 130 -14.00 -0.12 -20.40
CA ASN A 130 -14.49 1.02 -19.63
C ASN A 130 -16.02 0.99 -19.46
N CYS A 131 -16.77 0.92 -20.57
CA CYS A 131 -18.23 1.13 -20.56
C CYS A 131 -19.09 -0.10 -20.89
N GLY A 132 -18.49 -1.25 -21.23
CA GLY A 132 -19.22 -2.45 -21.68
C GLY A 132 -19.77 -2.38 -23.12
N GLY A 133 -19.82 -1.20 -23.73
CA GLY A 133 -20.33 -1.00 -25.09
C GLY A 133 -19.61 -1.85 -26.14
N GLY A 134 -20.37 -2.37 -27.11
CA GLY A 134 -19.83 -3.11 -28.23
C GLY A 134 -18.89 -2.26 -29.08
N ILE A 135 -17.76 -2.82 -29.49
CA ILE A 135 -16.77 -2.16 -30.35
C ILE A 135 -16.49 -3.03 -31.59
N HIS A 136 -16.11 -2.39 -32.69
CA HIS A 136 -15.71 -3.08 -33.90
C HIS A 136 -14.22 -3.46 -33.88
N GLN A 137 -13.85 -4.41 -34.74
CA GLN A 137 -12.48 -4.89 -34.87
C GLN A 137 -11.48 -3.76 -35.15
N ASN A 138 -11.86 -2.78 -35.96
CA ASN A 138 -10.94 -1.72 -36.41
C ASN A 138 -11.07 -0.42 -35.60
N ASP A 139 -11.91 -0.40 -34.56
CA ASP A 139 -12.12 0.79 -33.73
C ASP A 139 -10.85 1.13 -32.96
N THR A 140 -10.32 2.33 -33.18
CA THR A 140 -9.19 2.90 -32.42
C THR A 140 -9.65 3.49 -31.08
N VAL A 141 -10.92 3.92 -31.00
CA VAL A 141 -11.61 4.40 -29.80
C VAL A 141 -13.01 3.82 -29.74
N CYS A 142 -13.53 3.62 -28.54
CA CYS A 142 -14.92 3.23 -28.33
C CYS A 142 -15.86 4.38 -28.73
N SER A 143 -16.80 4.12 -29.63
CA SER A 143 -17.80 5.11 -30.08
C SER A 143 -18.72 5.62 -28.97
N TRP A 144 -18.87 4.86 -27.88
CA TRP A 144 -19.77 5.18 -26.77
C TRP A 144 -19.15 6.12 -25.74
N CYS A 145 -17.89 5.87 -25.35
CA CYS A 145 -17.24 6.59 -24.25
C CYS A 145 -15.87 7.18 -24.61
N GLY A 146 -15.43 7.05 -25.86
CA GLY A 146 -14.14 7.57 -26.34
C GLY A 146 -12.90 6.84 -25.81
N SER A 147 -13.06 5.80 -24.97
CA SER A 147 -11.94 5.06 -24.40
C SER A 147 -11.22 4.21 -25.45
N VAL A 148 -9.90 4.13 -25.36
CA VAL A 148 -9.11 3.20 -26.18
C VAL A 148 -9.48 1.76 -25.81
N PRO A 149 -9.79 0.88 -26.79
CA PRO A 149 -10.03 -0.52 -26.50
C PRO A 149 -8.83 -1.19 -25.81
N ALA A 150 -9.11 -1.93 -24.75
CA ALA A 150 -8.11 -2.51 -23.88
C ALA A 150 -8.48 -3.95 -23.50
N VAL A 151 -7.48 -4.73 -23.12
CA VAL A 151 -7.65 -6.02 -22.43
C VAL A 151 -7.29 -5.86 -20.96
N VAL A 152 -7.95 -6.65 -20.10
CA VAL A 152 -7.59 -6.76 -18.69
C VAL A 152 -6.48 -7.80 -18.56
N ASP A 153 -5.39 -7.46 -17.86
CA ASP A 153 -4.34 -8.40 -17.49
C ASP A 153 -4.77 -9.16 -16.23
N VAL A 154 -5.23 -10.39 -16.42
CA VAL A 154 -5.79 -11.24 -15.37
C VAL A 154 -4.70 -11.74 -14.42
N ALA A 155 -3.49 -11.96 -14.94
CA ALA A 155 -2.37 -12.40 -14.12
C ALA A 155 -1.87 -11.26 -13.21
N LEU A 156 -1.78 -10.03 -13.72
CA LEU A 156 -1.48 -8.85 -12.90
C LEU A 156 -2.61 -8.52 -11.94
N LEU A 157 -3.88 -8.73 -12.33
CA LEU A 157 -5.01 -8.61 -11.41
C LEU A 157 -4.86 -9.59 -10.24
N ALA A 158 -4.62 -10.88 -10.51
CA ALA A 158 -4.40 -11.87 -9.45
C ALA A 158 -3.26 -11.48 -8.51
N LEU A 159 -2.15 -10.96 -9.02
CA LEU A 159 -1.04 -10.45 -8.20
C LEU A 159 -1.43 -9.21 -7.39
N ALA A 160 -2.20 -8.28 -7.97
CA ALA A 160 -2.66 -7.08 -7.29
C ALA A 160 -3.65 -7.39 -6.17
N LEU A 161 -4.43 -8.46 -6.31
CA LEU A 161 -5.33 -8.98 -5.28
C LEU A 161 -4.57 -9.63 -4.12
N ASP A 162 -3.36 -10.15 -4.34
CA ASP A 162 -2.59 -10.88 -3.33
C ASP A 162 -1.18 -10.31 -3.10
N PRO A 163 -1.06 -9.05 -2.65
CA PRO A 163 0.26 -8.42 -2.48
C PRO A 163 1.11 -9.11 -1.40
N GLU A 164 0.49 -9.82 -0.45
CA GLU A 164 1.18 -10.54 0.62
C GLU A 164 1.56 -11.98 0.26
N GLY A 165 0.97 -12.53 -0.80
CA GLY A 165 1.23 -13.89 -1.25
C GLY A 165 0.50 -14.97 -0.44
N ALA A 166 -0.71 -14.67 0.03
CA ALA A 166 -1.62 -15.61 0.66
C ALA A 166 -1.89 -16.85 -0.22
N THR A 167 -1.97 -16.64 -1.53
CA THR A 167 -2.29 -17.65 -2.54
C THR A 167 -1.05 -18.35 -3.13
N ARG A 168 0.17 -18.06 -2.63
CA ARG A 168 1.41 -18.68 -3.15
C ARG A 168 1.44 -20.21 -3.13
N GLN A 169 0.63 -20.84 -2.27
CA GLN A 169 0.49 -22.30 -2.22
C GLN A 169 -0.41 -22.86 -3.32
N HIS A 170 -1.11 -22.00 -4.08
CA HIS A 170 -1.96 -22.41 -5.19
C HIS A 170 -1.15 -23.17 -6.24
N ALA A 171 -1.76 -24.22 -6.82
CA ALA A 171 -1.08 -25.17 -7.69
C ALA A 171 -0.38 -24.51 -8.90
N VAL A 172 -0.91 -23.38 -9.38
CA VAL A 172 -0.36 -22.59 -10.48
C VAL A 172 1.08 -22.14 -10.23
N HIS A 173 1.44 -21.84 -8.99
CA HIS A 173 2.77 -21.35 -8.60
C HIS A 173 3.79 -22.49 -8.42
N ARG A 174 3.34 -23.76 -8.35
CA ARG A 174 4.24 -24.92 -8.28
C ARG A 174 4.90 -25.21 -9.62
N LYS A 175 4.24 -24.83 -10.73
CA LYS A 175 4.86 -24.86 -12.04
C LYS A 175 5.81 -23.68 -12.12
N ARG A 176 7.08 -23.94 -12.41
CA ARG A 176 8.09 -22.90 -12.63
C ARG A 176 8.52 -22.96 -14.08
N GLY A 177 8.46 -21.82 -14.77
CA GLY A 177 9.01 -21.71 -16.12
C GLY A 177 10.29 -20.90 -16.14
N GLU A 178 11.01 -21.01 -17.25
CA GLU A 178 12.19 -20.19 -17.53
C GLU A 178 11.75 -18.76 -17.88
N ALA A 179 12.45 -17.76 -17.33
CA ALA A 179 12.12 -16.36 -17.54
C ALA A 179 12.54 -15.89 -18.95
N GLY A 180 11.70 -15.09 -19.58
CA GLY A 180 11.95 -14.47 -20.88
C GLY A 180 11.47 -13.02 -20.94
N SER A 181 11.56 -12.39 -22.12
CA SER A 181 11.16 -10.99 -22.34
C SER A 181 9.69 -10.71 -21.97
N LEU A 182 8.81 -11.67 -22.25
CA LEU A 182 7.44 -11.73 -21.75
C LEU A 182 7.32 -12.95 -20.86
N SER A 183 6.89 -12.76 -19.61
CA SER A 183 6.80 -13.86 -18.63
C SER A 183 5.42 -13.89 -18.00
N CYS A 184 4.89 -15.10 -17.79
CA CYS A 184 3.64 -15.31 -17.07
C CYS A 184 3.78 -14.83 -15.63
N ALA A 185 2.92 -13.90 -15.20
CA ALA A 185 2.99 -13.33 -13.84
C ALA A 185 2.69 -14.36 -12.74
N ALA A 186 2.09 -15.51 -13.06
CA ALA A 186 1.79 -16.56 -12.09
C ALA A 186 2.95 -17.56 -11.88
N CYS A 187 3.60 -18.03 -12.96
CA CYS A 187 4.60 -19.10 -12.91
C CYS A 187 6.01 -18.70 -13.39
N GLY A 188 6.16 -17.50 -13.94
CA GLY A 188 7.42 -16.99 -14.50
C GLY A 188 7.79 -17.50 -15.89
N ALA A 189 7.01 -18.40 -16.50
CA ALA A 189 7.32 -18.98 -17.81
C ALA A 189 7.29 -17.94 -18.94
N ALA A 190 8.30 -18.00 -19.81
CA ALA A 190 8.35 -17.23 -21.05
C ALA A 190 7.09 -17.47 -21.91
N GLN A 191 6.50 -16.39 -22.41
CA GLN A 191 5.31 -16.41 -23.25
C GLN A 191 5.64 -15.94 -24.67
N PRO A 192 4.93 -16.47 -25.69
CA PRO A 192 5.15 -16.08 -27.06
C PRO A 192 4.70 -14.61 -27.28
N ALA A 193 5.35 -13.93 -28.22
CA ALA A 193 5.16 -12.49 -28.46
C ALA A 193 3.79 -12.13 -29.05
N ASP A 194 3.17 -13.05 -29.77
CA ASP A 194 1.80 -12.92 -30.26
C ASP A 194 0.77 -12.98 -29.11
N GLY A 195 1.16 -13.53 -27.96
CA GLY A 195 0.38 -13.63 -26.74
C GLY A 195 -0.75 -14.65 -26.84
N GLY A 196 -1.03 -15.36 -25.75
CA GLY A 196 -2.20 -16.23 -25.61
C GLY A 196 -3.16 -15.70 -24.54
N TRP A 197 -4.40 -16.20 -24.54
CA TRP A 197 -5.32 -16.00 -23.41
C TRP A 197 -4.85 -16.74 -22.16
N ALA A 198 -4.10 -17.82 -22.33
CA ALA A 198 -3.60 -18.67 -21.26
C ALA A 198 -2.09 -18.91 -21.40
N CYS A 199 -1.44 -19.11 -20.26
CA CYS A 199 -0.04 -19.47 -20.18
C CYS A 199 0.19 -20.87 -20.75
N THR A 200 1.14 -21.01 -21.66
CA THR A 200 1.49 -22.30 -22.30
C THR A 200 2.09 -23.32 -21.32
N SER A 201 2.64 -22.88 -20.19
CA SER A 201 3.25 -23.74 -19.17
C SER A 201 2.27 -24.11 -18.05
N CYS A 202 1.65 -23.10 -17.43
CA CYS A 202 0.81 -23.31 -16.26
C CYS A 202 -0.69 -23.32 -16.54
N GLY A 203 -1.14 -22.86 -17.71
CA GLY A 203 -2.54 -22.74 -18.07
C GLY A 203 -3.26 -21.55 -17.44
N ALA A 204 -2.56 -20.71 -16.67
CA ALA A 204 -3.17 -19.53 -16.06
C ALA A 204 -3.67 -18.55 -17.12
N THR A 205 -4.87 -18.01 -16.93
CA THR A 205 -5.39 -16.94 -17.78
C THR A 205 -4.51 -15.70 -17.65
N LEU A 206 -3.97 -15.24 -18.78
CA LEU A 206 -3.07 -14.09 -18.88
C LEU A 206 -3.87 -12.80 -19.06
N THR A 207 -4.79 -12.80 -20.02
CA THR A 207 -5.61 -11.63 -20.37
C THR A 207 -7.06 -12.03 -20.57
N ALA A 208 -7.96 -11.04 -20.47
CA ALA A 208 -9.37 -11.20 -20.82
C ALA A 208 -9.86 -9.97 -21.60
N PRO A 209 -10.71 -10.15 -22.63
CA PRO A 209 -11.26 -9.06 -23.44
C PRO A 209 -12.34 -8.23 -22.75
N GLY A 210 -12.73 -8.57 -21.52
CA GLY A 210 -13.76 -7.84 -20.77
C GLY A 210 -13.65 -8.02 -19.26
N LEU A 211 -14.23 -7.08 -18.52
CA LEU A 211 -14.11 -7.04 -17.06
C LEU A 211 -14.88 -8.18 -16.37
N ALA A 212 -16.07 -8.53 -16.87
CA ALA A 212 -16.85 -9.64 -16.34
C ALA A 212 -16.11 -10.98 -16.43
N GLU A 213 -15.39 -11.23 -17.53
CA GLU A 213 -14.57 -12.41 -17.64
C GLU A 213 -13.32 -12.34 -16.75
N ALA A 214 -12.62 -11.20 -16.76
CA ALA A 214 -11.46 -11.02 -15.89
C ALA A 214 -11.82 -11.29 -14.42
N HIS A 215 -12.96 -10.76 -13.96
CA HIS A 215 -13.51 -11.02 -12.64
C HIS A 215 -13.73 -12.51 -12.41
N ARG A 216 -14.49 -13.20 -13.29
CA ARG A 216 -14.75 -14.66 -13.16
C ARG A 216 -13.47 -15.48 -13.00
N GLN A 217 -12.40 -15.13 -13.71
CA GLN A 217 -11.12 -15.84 -13.66
C GLN A 217 -10.41 -15.70 -12.31
N VAL A 218 -10.61 -14.59 -11.60
CA VAL A 218 -9.98 -14.34 -10.29
C VAL A 218 -10.93 -14.54 -9.10
N SER A 219 -12.25 -14.66 -9.31
CA SER A 219 -13.22 -14.82 -8.23
C SER A 219 -12.95 -16.06 -7.36
N ALA A 220 -12.35 -17.11 -7.92
CA ALA A 220 -11.95 -18.31 -7.18
C ALA A 220 -10.90 -18.04 -6.08
N LEU A 221 -10.15 -16.93 -6.17
CA LEU A 221 -9.20 -16.50 -5.14
C LEU A 221 -9.90 -15.89 -3.92
N GLY A 222 -11.16 -15.44 -4.06
CA GLY A 222 -11.90 -14.68 -3.06
C GLY A 222 -11.89 -15.30 -1.65
N PRO A 223 -12.26 -16.59 -1.47
CA PRO A 223 -12.24 -17.22 -0.16
C PRO A 223 -10.86 -17.21 0.52
N ALA A 224 -9.79 -17.48 -0.24
CA ALA A 224 -8.43 -17.48 0.29
C ALA A 224 -7.97 -16.07 0.69
N LEU A 225 -8.30 -15.07 -0.12
CA LEU A 225 -8.01 -13.66 0.16
C LEU A 225 -8.77 -13.15 1.39
N ALA A 226 -10.05 -13.50 1.52
CA ALA A 226 -10.88 -13.13 2.66
C ALA A 226 -10.37 -13.79 3.96
N ALA A 227 -10.05 -15.08 3.91
CA ALA A 227 -9.47 -15.79 5.05
C ALA A 227 -8.15 -15.14 5.50
N HIS A 228 -7.28 -14.78 4.53
CA HIS A 228 -6.03 -14.10 4.80
C HIS A 228 -6.21 -12.70 5.41
N ALA A 229 -7.19 -11.93 4.94
CA ALA A 229 -7.48 -10.60 5.46
C ALA A 229 -7.97 -10.64 6.93
N GLN A 230 -8.74 -11.67 7.29
CA GLN A 230 -9.16 -11.89 8.68
C GLN A 230 -8.02 -12.40 9.56
N ARG A 231 -7.27 -13.38 9.04
CA ARG A 231 -6.14 -13.99 9.72
C ARG A 231 -5.02 -14.24 8.71
N PRO A 232 -3.91 -13.48 8.79
CA PRO A 232 -2.80 -13.66 7.87
C PRO A 232 -2.30 -15.11 7.86
N ALA A 233 -2.01 -15.60 6.66
CA ALA A 233 -1.56 -16.97 6.44
C ALA A 233 -0.24 -17.23 7.19
N ALA A 234 -0.09 -18.43 7.74
CA ALA A 234 1.03 -18.75 8.63
C ALA A 234 2.41 -18.49 7.99
N HIS A 235 2.59 -18.84 6.71
CA HIS A 235 3.84 -18.59 5.99
C HIS A 235 4.13 -17.09 5.83
N VAL A 236 3.09 -16.27 5.60
CA VAL A 236 3.24 -14.81 5.52
C VAL A 236 3.66 -14.23 6.86
N VAL A 237 3.06 -14.70 7.97
CA VAL A 237 3.45 -14.28 9.32
C VAL A 237 4.91 -14.70 9.60
N GLN A 238 5.28 -15.93 9.28
CA GLN A 238 6.65 -16.43 9.44
C GLN A 238 7.67 -15.57 8.66
N GLU A 239 7.39 -15.26 7.38
CA GLU A 239 8.24 -14.40 6.56
C GLU A 239 8.35 -12.97 7.09
N ARG A 240 7.25 -12.41 7.62
CA ARG A 240 7.25 -11.09 8.25
C ARG A 240 8.15 -11.06 9.49
N LEU A 241 8.00 -12.05 10.36
CA LEU A 241 8.83 -12.19 11.56
C LEU A 241 10.30 -12.40 11.17
N ALA A 242 10.58 -13.26 10.20
CA ALA A 242 11.94 -13.50 9.70
C ALA A 242 12.60 -12.21 9.16
N ARG A 243 11.86 -11.37 8.43
CA ARG A 243 12.37 -10.06 7.95
C ARG A 243 12.66 -9.07 9.09
N GLN A 244 11.90 -9.12 10.18
CA GLN A 244 12.09 -8.23 11.34
C GLN A 244 13.18 -8.71 12.30
N GLN A 245 13.47 -10.01 12.31
CA GLN A 245 14.37 -10.65 13.27
C GLN A 245 15.75 -9.96 13.38
N PRO A 246 16.46 -9.61 12.29
CA PRO A 246 17.76 -8.96 12.39
C PRO A 246 17.72 -7.60 13.08
N ALA A 247 16.63 -6.84 12.91
CA ALA A 247 16.47 -5.54 13.56
C ALA A 247 16.20 -5.70 15.06
N LEU A 248 15.36 -6.67 15.44
CA LEU A 248 15.09 -7.00 16.84
C LEU A 248 16.34 -7.50 17.56
N ASP A 249 17.17 -8.29 16.90
CA ASP A 249 18.43 -8.78 17.47
C ASP A 249 19.41 -7.62 17.72
N ARG A 250 19.53 -6.68 16.79
CA ARG A 250 20.32 -5.45 17.00
C ARG A 250 19.81 -4.63 18.19
N GLN A 251 18.50 -4.49 18.33
CA GLN A 251 17.90 -3.78 19.47
C GLN A 251 18.20 -4.50 20.80
N ARG A 252 18.08 -5.82 20.83
CA ARG A 252 18.39 -6.63 22.02
C ARG A 252 19.86 -6.54 22.41
N SER A 253 20.79 -6.59 21.45
CA SER A 253 22.22 -6.42 21.72
C SER A 253 22.52 -5.04 22.30
N ARG A 254 21.99 -3.96 21.71
CA ARG A 254 22.13 -2.60 22.25
C ARG A 254 21.54 -2.45 23.65
N ALA A 255 20.39 -3.06 23.91
CA ALA A 255 19.78 -3.04 25.24
C ALA A 255 20.68 -3.76 26.28
N ARG A 256 21.31 -4.88 25.90
CA ARG A 256 22.26 -5.59 26.76
C ARG A 256 23.52 -4.76 27.02
N GLU A 257 24.05 -4.08 26.01
CA GLU A 257 25.19 -3.17 26.15
C GLU A 257 24.87 -2.02 27.12
N MET A 258 23.74 -1.32 26.91
CA MET A 258 23.30 -0.24 27.81
C MET A 258 23.09 -0.73 29.25
N GLN A 259 22.52 -1.93 29.43
CA GLN A 259 22.35 -2.52 30.75
C GLN A 259 23.70 -2.82 31.41
N ALA A 260 24.64 -3.40 30.67
CA ALA A 260 25.99 -3.67 31.17
C ALA A 260 26.74 -2.38 31.56
N GLU A 261 26.61 -1.32 30.77
CA GLU A 261 27.16 0.00 31.12
C GLU A 261 26.52 0.57 32.39
N ALA A 262 25.20 0.46 32.54
CA ALA A 262 24.49 0.93 33.72
C ALA A 262 24.89 0.16 34.99
N ASP A 263 25.02 -1.17 34.89
CA ASP A 263 25.45 -2.01 36.00
C ASP A 263 26.93 -1.74 36.36
N ALA A 264 27.80 -1.54 35.37
CA ALA A 264 29.19 -1.13 35.62
C ALA A 264 29.28 0.22 36.35
N ARG A 265 28.41 1.19 36.04
CA ARG A 265 28.32 2.47 36.78
C ARG A 265 27.81 2.27 38.22
N ARG A 266 26.96 1.28 38.47
CA ARG A 266 26.47 0.96 39.83
C ARG A 266 27.52 0.22 40.67
N HIS A 267 28.34 -0.63 40.06
CA HIS A 267 29.34 -1.44 40.75
C HIS A 267 30.76 -0.80 40.77
N GLY A 268 30.99 0.26 40.00
CA GLY A 268 32.30 0.89 39.78
C GLY A 268 32.83 1.84 40.86
N GLY A 269 32.28 1.85 42.08
CA GLY A 269 32.91 2.54 43.20
C GLY A 269 31.94 2.88 44.34
N PRO A 270 32.43 3.06 45.58
CA PRO A 270 31.62 3.58 46.66
C PRO A 270 31.02 4.91 46.19
N LEU A 271 29.76 5.20 46.55
CA LEU A 271 29.29 6.58 46.54
C LEU A 271 30.40 7.42 47.19
N PRO A 272 30.91 8.49 46.56
CA PRO A 272 31.79 9.38 47.29
C PRO A 272 31.01 9.73 48.55
N SER A 273 31.55 9.39 49.71
CA SER A 273 31.09 10.01 50.94
C SER A 273 31.14 11.48 50.62
N GLN A 274 29.98 12.12 50.51
CA GLN A 274 29.93 13.55 50.76
C GLN A 274 30.49 13.64 52.16
N GLU A 275 31.80 13.90 52.27
CA GLU A 275 32.31 14.71 53.36
C GLU A 275 31.39 15.90 53.34
N ARG A 276 30.39 15.85 54.21
CA ARG A 276 29.56 16.98 54.54
C ARG A 276 30.57 17.93 55.13
N GLN A 277 31.12 18.80 54.29
CA GLN A 277 31.78 20.02 54.72
C GLN A 277 30.76 20.66 55.63
N ASP A 278 31.01 20.56 56.93
CA ASP A 278 30.17 21.15 57.95
C ASP A 278 30.77 22.54 58.18
N PRO A 279 30.27 23.58 57.49
CA PRO A 279 30.89 24.91 57.50
C PRO A 279 30.99 25.48 58.93
N LEU A 280 30.19 24.97 59.87
CA LEU A 280 30.29 25.27 61.29
C LEU A 280 31.56 24.70 61.92
N ALA A 281 31.99 23.48 61.57
CA ALA A 281 33.19 22.85 62.11
C ALA A 281 34.46 23.58 61.63
N ASP A 282 34.52 23.92 60.33
CA ASP A 282 35.64 24.69 59.76
C ASP A 282 35.71 26.12 60.33
N TRP A 283 34.55 26.77 60.51
CA TRP A 283 34.48 28.09 61.14
C TRP A 283 34.90 28.06 62.62
N LEU A 284 34.49 27.04 63.38
CA LEU A 284 34.87 26.89 64.79
C LEU A 284 36.37 26.61 64.95
N GLN A 285 36.99 25.83 64.07
CA GLN A 285 38.44 25.61 64.07
C GLN A 285 39.21 26.89 63.74
N GLY A 286 38.74 27.69 62.77
CA GLY A 286 39.31 29.00 62.45
C GLY A 286 39.17 30.00 63.62
N ALA A 287 38.00 30.07 64.24
CA ALA A 287 37.72 30.98 65.36
C ALA A 287 38.53 30.62 66.62
N ALA A 288 38.74 29.33 66.90
CA ALA A 288 39.58 28.87 68.01
C ALA A 288 41.07 29.24 67.80
N GLY A 289 41.57 29.14 66.55
CA GLY A 289 42.93 29.55 66.19
C GLY A 289 43.16 31.07 66.32
N GLU A 290 42.18 31.88 65.91
CA GLU A 290 42.18 33.34 66.07
C GLU A 290 42.15 33.75 67.56
N LEU A 291 41.34 33.09 68.39
CA LEU A 291 41.28 33.35 69.85
C LEU A 291 42.58 32.97 70.56
N LEU A 292 43.18 31.83 70.25
CA LEU A 292 44.46 31.42 70.83
C LEU A 292 45.61 32.35 70.43
N SER A 293 45.63 32.80 69.17
CA SER A 293 46.64 33.76 68.70
C SER A 293 46.40 35.18 69.22
N ALA A 294 45.16 35.58 69.49
CA ALA A 294 44.83 36.82 70.20
C ALA A 294 45.24 36.76 71.69
N LEU A 295 44.97 35.66 72.39
CA LEU A 295 45.42 35.42 73.77
C LEU A 295 46.95 35.40 73.87
N ALA A 296 47.65 34.74 72.95
CA ALA A 296 49.11 34.74 72.91
C ALA A 296 49.69 36.15 72.66
N ARG A 297 49.04 36.95 71.81
CA ARG A 297 49.43 38.36 71.58
C ARG A 297 49.14 39.24 72.79
N ALA A 298 48.02 39.04 73.48
CA ALA A 298 47.68 39.76 74.70
C ALA A 298 48.64 39.42 75.86
N LEU A 299 48.94 38.14 76.06
CA LEU A 299 49.93 37.68 77.06
C LEU A 299 51.33 38.23 76.77
N ARG A 300 51.77 38.26 75.50
CA ARG A 300 53.06 38.89 75.13
C ARG A 300 53.08 40.39 75.41
N ARG A 301 51.97 41.11 75.21
CA ARG A 301 51.89 42.55 75.50
C ARG A 301 51.83 42.85 77.01
N TRP A 302 51.28 41.93 77.81
CA TRP A 302 51.27 42.06 79.27
C TRP A 302 52.65 41.79 79.89
N TRP A 303 53.49 40.98 79.25
CA TRP A 303 54.86 40.68 79.68
C TRP A 303 55.91 41.75 79.30
N GLN A 304 55.53 42.77 78.52
CA GLN A 304 56.40 43.87 78.07
C GLN A 304 56.04 45.23 78.72
N ARG A 305 55.26 45.23 79.81
CA ARG A 305 54.96 46.38 80.68
C ARG A 305 55.42 46.08 82.09
#